data_AF-I0JRI7-F1
#
_entry.id   AF-I0JRI7-F1
#
_cell.length_a   1.000
_cell.length_b   1.000
_cell.length_c   1.000
_cell.angle_alpha   90.00
_cell.angle_beta   90.00
_cell.angle_gamma   90.00
#
_symmetry.space_group_name_H-M   'P 1'
#
loop_
_entity.id
_entity.type
_entity.pdbx_description
1 polymer ?
#
loop_
_entity_poly.entity_id
_entity_poly.type
_entity_poly.pdbx_seq_one_letter_code
_entity_poly.pdbx_strand_id
1 'polypeptide(L)'
;MSGFVLALPFYYGKKQQYIPFILKRFLRIYIPYLISILLAFLLFALFGKGGINELGGWFSEKWTGSFELSNFISHIFLIGNYETTNVNPVVWTLIHEMRISIIFPVILWITFKFKPIKVLLLAAFLSIVSGYSSVYGINESLGFHTSYLDTLHYSFMFLIGALLAKNIKTLITHFQKLTKMRKIYENYEYECFNNIFKKIFRN
;
A
#
# COMPACT_ATOMS: atom_id res chain seq x y z
N MET A 1 -0.20 -3.45 -2.57
CA MET A 1 0.42 -4.70 -2.03
C MET A 1 0.10 -4.87 -0.56
N SER A 2 -0.49 -5.99 -0.12
CA SER A 2 -0.96 -6.16 1.27
C SER A 2 0.15 -6.47 2.27
N GLY A 3 0.02 -6.00 3.51
CA GLY A 3 0.93 -6.31 4.62
C GLY A 3 1.03 -7.80 4.96
N PHE A 4 0.07 -8.62 4.51
CA PHE A 4 0.10 -10.08 4.64
C PHE A 4 1.27 -10.71 3.89
N VAL A 5 1.42 -10.38 2.61
CA VAL A 5 2.49 -10.93 1.75
C VAL A 5 3.86 -10.53 2.27
N LEU A 6 3.98 -9.29 2.75
CA LEU A 6 5.20 -8.77 3.34
C LEU A 6 5.58 -9.48 4.65
N ALA A 7 4.61 -9.84 5.48
CA ALA A 7 4.86 -10.49 6.77
C ALA A 7 5.15 -11.99 6.65
N LEU A 8 4.66 -12.62 5.58
CA LEU A 8 4.75 -14.07 5.38
C LEU A 8 6.18 -14.66 5.46
N PRO A 9 7.21 -14.05 4.81
CA PRO A 9 8.58 -14.55 4.90
C PRO A 9 9.15 -14.48 6.32
N PHE A 10 8.66 -13.58 7.17
CA PHE A 10 9.14 -13.43 8.54
C PHE A 10 8.54 -14.45 9.50
N TYR A 11 7.34 -14.93 9.23
CA TYR A 11 6.68 -15.96 10.05
C TYR A 11 6.98 -17.39 9.59
N TYR A 12 7.24 -17.60 8.30
CA TYR A 12 7.33 -18.95 7.71
C TYR A 12 8.45 -19.13 6.67
N GLY A 13 9.12 -18.05 6.26
CA GLY A 13 10.22 -18.11 5.31
C GLY A 13 11.56 -18.42 6.00
N LYS A 14 12.57 -18.75 5.20
CA LYS A 14 13.97 -18.84 5.66
C LYS A 14 14.43 -17.47 6.18
N LYS A 15 15.46 -17.43 7.03
CA LYS A 15 16.09 -16.22 7.59
C LYS A 15 16.51 -15.24 6.49
N GLN A 16 15.58 -14.43 5.98
CA GLN A 16 15.88 -13.36 5.05
C GLN A 16 16.23 -12.12 5.84
N GLN A 17 17.33 -11.48 5.43
CA GLN A 17 17.69 -10.17 5.97
C GLN A 17 16.66 -9.16 5.49
N TYR A 18 16.04 -8.47 6.46
CA TYR A 18 14.93 -7.53 6.26
C TYR A 18 15.31 -6.38 5.30
N ILE A 19 16.50 -5.82 5.51
CA ILE A 19 16.96 -4.62 4.79
C ILE A 19 17.16 -4.89 3.28
N PRO A 20 17.89 -5.94 2.85
CA PRO A 20 18.01 -6.26 1.42
C PRO A 20 16.67 -6.54 0.72
N PHE A 21 15.71 -7.15 1.42
CA PHE A 21 14.39 -7.45 0.85
C PHE A 21 13.62 -6.17 0.51
N ILE A 22 13.60 -5.19 1.42
CA ILE A 22 12.90 -3.93 1.18
C ILE A 22 13.62 -3.03 0.21
N LEU A 23 14.95 -2.96 0.25
CA LEU A 23 15.71 -2.18 -0.73
C LEU A 23 15.46 -2.67 -2.15
N LYS A 24 15.43 -3.99 -2.37
CA LYS A 24 15.08 -4.57 -3.69
C LYS A 24 13.67 -4.18 -4.11
N ARG A 25 12.70 -4.22 -3.19
CA ARG A 25 11.32 -3.80 -3.49
C ARG A 25 11.23 -2.31 -3.78
N PHE A 26 11.90 -1.48 -2.99
CA PHE A 26 11.96 -0.03 -3.15
C PHE A 26 12.52 0.33 -4.52
N LEU A 27 13.68 -0.21 -4.89
CA LEU A 27 14.30 0.04 -6.19
C LEU A 27 13.44 -0.45 -7.35
N ARG A 28 12.79 -1.62 -7.20
CA ARG A 28 11.88 -2.16 -8.23
C ARG A 28 10.68 -1.26 -8.50
N ILE A 29 10.20 -0.51 -7.52
CA ILE A 29 9.01 0.34 -7.64
C ILE A 29 9.38 1.78 -7.98
N TYR A 30 10.45 2.29 -7.36
CA TYR A 30 10.92 3.67 -7.50
C TYR A 30 11.50 3.94 -8.89
N ILE A 31 12.25 2.99 -9.48
CA ILE A 31 12.84 3.18 -10.81
C ILE A 31 11.75 3.32 -11.91
N PRO A 32 10.76 2.41 -12.04
CA PRO A 32 9.68 2.56 -13.02
C PRO A 32 8.86 3.83 -12.81
N TYR A 33 8.64 4.21 -11.55
CA TYR A 33 7.95 5.44 -11.19
C TYR A 33 8.69 6.67 -11.72
N LEU A 34 10.00 6.75 -11.45
CA LEU A 34 10.82 7.89 -11.84
C LEU A 34 10.83 8.03 -13.37
N ILE A 35 10.93 6.92 -14.10
CA ILE A 35 10.81 6.90 -15.57
C ILE A 35 9.43 7.39 -16.01
N SER A 36 8.35 6.92 -15.39
CA SER A 36 6.98 7.32 -15.72
C SER A 36 6.77 8.82 -15.52
N ILE A 37 7.32 9.40 -14.45
CA ILE A 37 7.22 10.83 -14.17
C ILE A 37 8.08 11.65 -15.11
N LEU A 38 9.32 11.25 -15.38
CA LEU A 38 10.13 11.93 -16.38
C LEU A 38 9.42 11.95 -17.74
N LEU A 39 8.83 10.84 -18.14
CA LEU A 39 8.06 10.75 -19.37
C LEU A 39 6.80 11.63 -19.32
N ALA A 40 6.06 11.63 -18.22
CA ALA A 40 4.87 12.46 -18.04
C ALA A 40 5.20 13.95 -18.11
N PHE A 41 6.25 14.40 -17.45
CA PHE A 41 6.71 15.79 -17.51
C PHE A 41 7.26 16.16 -18.90
N LEU A 42 7.94 15.24 -19.58
CA LEU A 42 8.40 15.45 -20.95
C LEU A 42 7.22 15.62 -21.92
N LEU A 43 6.20 14.75 -21.82
CA LEU A 43 4.98 14.85 -22.62
C LEU A 43 4.18 16.12 -22.27
N PHE A 44 4.12 16.48 -21.00
CA PHE A 44 3.50 17.72 -20.56
C PHE A 44 4.23 18.95 -21.13
N ALA A 45 5.56 18.97 -21.16
CA ALA A 45 6.33 20.05 -21.75
C ALA A 45 6.16 20.15 -23.28
N LEU A 46 5.99 19.02 -23.98
CA LEU A 46 5.83 18.98 -25.43
C LEU A 46 4.38 19.24 -25.89
N PHE A 47 3.38 18.78 -25.13
CA PHE A 47 1.98 18.73 -25.57
C PHE A 47 1.01 19.43 -24.59
N GLY A 48 1.48 19.95 -23.46
CA GLY A 48 0.66 20.64 -22.47
C GLY A 48 0.06 21.93 -23.02
N LYS A 49 -1.15 21.84 -23.56
CA LYS A 49 -1.93 22.98 -24.08
C LYS A 49 -3.11 23.37 -23.17
N GLY A 50 -3.15 22.85 -21.94
CA GLY A 50 -4.29 23.00 -21.03
C GLY A 50 -5.37 21.94 -21.23
N GLY A 51 -6.28 21.85 -20.26
CA GLY A 51 -7.38 20.87 -20.24
C GLY A 51 -8.34 21.05 -21.42
N ILE A 52 -8.83 19.93 -21.96
CA ILE A 52 -9.81 19.93 -23.06
C ILE A 52 -11.21 19.93 -22.45
N ASN A 53 -11.89 21.08 -22.52
CA ASN A 53 -13.22 21.29 -21.91
C ASN A 53 -14.32 20.36 -22.44
N GLU A 54 -14.09 19.66 -23.55
CA GLU A 54 -15.04 18.71 -24.17
C GLU A 54 -15.02 17.31 -23.53
N LEU A 55 -14.07 17.03 -22.64
CA LEU A 55 -13.96 15.77 -21.91
C LEU A 55 -14.54 15.90 -20.50
N GLY A 56 -14.89 14.78 -19.86
CA GLY A 56 -15.50 14.78 -18.52
C GLY A 56 -14.64 15.51 -17.48
N GLY A 57 -15.28 16.14 -16.48
CA GLY A 57 -14.62 17.07 -15.55
C GLY A 57 -13.30 16.58 -14.93
N TRP A 58 -13.19 15.29 -14.62
CA TRP A 58 -11.95 14.69 -14.12
C TRP A 58 -10.75 14.78 -15.09
N PHE A 59 -11.01 14.76 -16.40
CA PHE A 59 -9.97 14.88 -17.44
C PHE A 59 -9.65 16.35 -17.75
N SER A 60 -10.67 17.21 -17.76
CA SER A 60 -10.52 18.66 -18.01
C SER A 60 -9.69 19.36 -16.95
N GLU A 61 -9.64 18.82 -15.74
CA GLU A 61 -8.79 19.32 -14.65
C GLU A 61 -7.32 18.86 -14.76
N LYS A 62 -6.99 17.91 -15.63
CA LYS A 62 -5.61 17.44 -15.80
C LYS A 62 -4.83 18.38 -16.69
N TRP A 63 -3.55 18.57 -16.36
CA TRP A 63 -2.60 19.32 -17.18
C TRP A 63 -2.99 20.81 -17.33
N THR A 64 -3.69 21.35 -16.34
CA THR A 64 -4.21 22.73 -16.30
C THR A 64 -3.30 23.71 -15.52
N GLY A 65 -2.20 23.24 -14.94
CA GLY A 65 -1.28 24.06 -14.13
C GLY A 65 -0.06 24.58 -14.91
N SER A 66 0.60 25.61 -14.39
CA SER A 66 1.91 26.06 -14.87
C SER A 66 2.99 25.02 -14.56
N PHE A 67 3.94 24.83 -15.48
CA PHE A 67 5.13 24.01 -15.23
C PHE A 67 6.01 24.71 -14.19
N GLU A 68 5.97 24.23 -12.94
CA GLU A 68 6.86 24.72 -11.88
C GLU A 68 7.89 23.64 -11.50
N LEU A 69 9.16 24.03 -11.49
CA LEU A 69 10.28 23.14 -11.14
C LEU A 69 10.19 22.66 -9.68
N SER A 70 9.58 23.45 -8.79
CA SER A 70 9.23 23.09 -7.42
C SER A 70 8.31 21.87 -7.35
N ASN A 71 7.30 21.81 -8.23
CA ASN A 71 6.37 20.68 -8.33
C ASN A 71 7.08 19.43 -8.85
N PHE A 72 8.00 19.58 -9.80
CA PHE A 72 8.82 18.47 -10.30
C PHE A 72 9.74 17.87 -9.21
N ILE A 73 10.42 18.71 -8.44
CA ILE A 73 11.27 18.26 -7.32
C ILE A 73 10.43 17.54 -6.26
N SER A 74 9.23 18.05 -5.96
CA SER A 74 8.30 17.41 -5.02
C SER A 74 7.89 16.00 -5.48
N HIS A 75 7.66 15.84 -6.80
CA HIS A 75 7.38 14.55 -7.42
C HIS A 75 8.57 13.57 -7.36
N ILE A 76 9.81 14.06 -7.41
CA ILE A 76 11.01 13.20 -7.27
C ILE A 76 11.14 12.68 -5.83
N PHE A 77 10.91 13.54 -4.83
CA PHE A 77 11.11 13.17 -3.44
C PHE A 77 10.07 12.20 -2.90
N LEU A 78 8.87 12.09 -3.49
CA LEU A 78 7.84 11.07 -3.19
C LEU A 78 7.40 10.95 -1.70
N ILE A 79 7.92 11.82 -0.83
CA ILE A 79 7.77 11.75 0.63
C ILE A 79 6.90 12.92 1.13
N GLY A 80 6.77 14.01 0.35
CA GLY A 80 5.99 15.19 0.71
C GLY A 80 4.48 15.05 0.51
N ASN A 81 3.73 16.07 0.94
CA ASN A 81 2.32 16.27 0.62
C ASN A 81 2.25 17.27 -0.54
N TYR A 82 1.99 16.81 -1.75
CA TYR A 82 1.98 17.62 -2.97
C TYR A 82 0.85 17.16 -3.90
N GLU A 83 0.46 18.03 -4.83
CA GLU A 83 -0.64 17.81 -5.76
C GLU A 83 -0.31 16.66 -6.73
N THR A 84 -0.70 15.43 -6.36
CA THR A 84 -0.49 14.21 -7.17
C THR A 84 -1.50 14.10 -8.32
N THR A 85 -2.64 14.77 -8.19
CA THR A 85 -3.82 14.52 -9.02
C THR A 85 -3.72 15.13 -10.41
N ASN A 86 -2.84 16.13 -10.59
CA ASN A 86 -2.71 16.87 -11.85
C ASN A 86 -1.85 16.13 -12.90
N VAL A 87 -0.71 15.56 -12.47
CA VAL A 87 0.25 14.92 -13.40
C VAL A 87 0.01 13.42 -13.51
N ASN A 88 -0.11 12.71 -12.39
CA ASN A 88 -0.35 11.28 -12.38
C ASN A 88 -1.15 10.87 -11.11
N PRO A 89 -2.47 10.68 -11.23
CA PRO A 89 -3.34 10.38 -10.11
C PRO A 89 -3.15 8.96 -9.56
N VAL A 90 -2.27 8.11 -10.08
CA VAL A 90 -1.96 6.80 -9.48
C VAL A 90 -0.91 6.94 -8.37
N VAL A 91 -0.17 8.04 -8.37
CA VAL A 91 0.99 8.28 -7.49
C VAL A 91 0.62 8.37 -6.02
N TRP A 92 -0.57 8.86 -5.68
CA TRP A 92 -0.98 8.99 -4.27
C TRP A 92 -0.92 7.65 -3.54
N THR A 93 -1.39 6.56 -4.17
CA THR A 93 -1.32 5.20 -3.58
C THR A 93 0.12 4.75 -3.37
N LEU A 94 1.02 5.10 -4.30
CA LEU A 94 2.42 4.70 -4.28
C LEU A 94 3.18 5.35 -3.12
N ILE A 95 2.89 6.62 -2.84
CA ILE A 95 3.48 7.36 -1.72
C ILE A 95 3.18 6.64 -0.40
N HIS A 96 1.92 6.26 -0.18
CA HIS A 96 1.54 5.52 1.02
C HIS A 96 2.20 4.14 1.07
N GLU A 97 2.27 3.41 -0.05
CA GLU A 97 2.97 2.13 -0.08
C GLU A 97 4.45 2.24 0.31
N MET A 98 5.12 3.31 -0.15
CA MET A 98 6.52 3.58 0.17
C MET A 98 6.71 3.98 1.64
N ARG A 99 5.91 4.93 2.14
CA ARG A 99 5.93 5.34 3.56
C ARG A 99 5.69 4.14 4.47
N ILE A 100 4.70 3.31 4.15
CA ILE A 100 4.36 2.11 4.95
C ILE A 100 5.48 1.08 4.90
N SER A 101 6.15 0.91 3.75
CA SER A 101 7.28 -0.02 3.63
C SER A 101 8.45 0.37 4.53
N ILE A 102 8.68 1.67 4.76
CA ILE A 102 9.72 2.18 5.67
C ILE A 102 9.37 1.88 7.13
N ILE A 103 8.11 2.09 7.54
CA ILE A 103 7.65 1.81 8.91
C ILE A 103 7.29 0.33 9.14
N PHE A 104 7.32 -0.49 8.10
CA PHE A 104 7.00 -1.91 8.18
C PHE A 104 7.81 -2.73 9.21
N PRO A 105 9.09 -2.42 9.57
CA PRO A 105 9.80 -3.20 10.57
C PRO A 105 9.20 -2.96 11.96
N VAL A 106 8.72 -1.74 12.20
CA VAL A 106 8.00 -1.38 13.42
C VAL A 106 6.66 -2.12 13.48
N ILE A 107 5.94 -2.21 12.35
CA ILE A 107 4.70 -2.99 12.26
C ILE A 107 4.97 -4.46 12.62
N LEU A 108 5.99 -5.07 12.02
CA LEU A 108 6.39 -6.45 12.35
C LEU A 108 6.74 -6.60 13.84
N TRP A 109 7.58 -5.71 14.37
CA TRP A 109 7.98 -5.74 15.77
C TRP A 109 6.78 -5.68 16.72
N ILE A 110 5.80 -4.81 16.45
CA ILE A 110 4.54 -4.74 17.19
C ILE A 110 3.80 -6.08 17.10
N THR A 111 3.66 -6.65 15.90
CA THR A 111 2.95 -7.94 15.74
C THR A 111 3.64 -9.12 16.40
N PHE A 112 4.98 -9.11 16.51
CA PHE A 112 5.74 -10.11 17.25
C PHE A 112 5.61 -9.96 18.77
N LYS A 113 5.74 -8.71 19.26
CA LYS A 113 5.79 -8.41 20.71
C LYS A 113 4.43 -8.48 21.41
N PHE A 114 3.35 -8.11 20.72
CA PHE A 114 2.03 -7.99 21.35
C PHE A 114 1.06 -9.14 20.99
N LYS A 115 0.06 -9.34 21.86
CA LYS A 115 -1.05 -10.27 21.62
C LYS A 115 -1.93 -9.75 20.47
N PRO A 116 -2.55 -10.63 19.65
CA PRO A 116 -3.40 -10.24 18.52
C PRO A 116 -4.48 -9.20 18.86
N ILE A 117 -5.10 -9.32 20.03
CA ILE A 117 -6.13 -8.38 20.48
C ILE A 117 -5.60 -6.97 20.70
N LYS A 118 -4.39 -6.81 21.25
CA LYS A 118 -3.76 -5.49 21.47
C LYS A 118 -3.38 -4.84 20.13
N VAL A 119 -2.93 -5.67 19.19
CA VAL A 119 -2.60 -5.25 17.82
C VAL A 119 -3.86 -4.77 17.09
N LEU A 120 -4.98 -5.50 17.21
CA LEU A 120 -6.28 -5.08 16.67
C LEU A 120 -6.80 -3.79 17.30
N LEU A 121 -6.71 -3.64 18.63
CA LEU A 121 -7.10 -2.41 19.32
C LEU A 121 -6.27 -1.21 18.86
N LEU A 122 -4.96 -1.38 18.69
CA LEU A 122 -4.10 -0.35 18.12
C LEU A 122 -4.50 0.01 16.69
N ALA A 123 -4.83 -0.98 15.87
CA ALA A 123 -5.28 -0.77 14.49
C ALA A 123 -6.60 0.02 14.44
N ALA A 124 -7.56 -0.34 15.28
CA ALA A 124 -8.83 0.36 15.40
C ALA A 124 -8.64 1.79 15.91
N PHE A 125 -7.78 1.99 16.91
CA PHE A 125 -7.44 3.31 17.43
C PHE A 125 -6.83 4.21 16.34
N LEU A 126 -5.86 3.70 15.59
CA LEU A 126 -5.25 4.45 14.47
C LEU A 126 -6.29 4.84 13.40
N SER A 127 -7.22 3.94 13.08
CA SER A 127 -8.31 4.23 12.14
C SER A 127 -9.25 5.31 12.66
N ILE A 128 -9.65 5.24 13.93
CA ILE A 128 -10.53 6.25 14.55
C ILE A 128 -9.85 7.61 14.59
N VAL A 129 -8.58 7.67 14.98
CA VAL A 129 -7.81 8.94 15.00
C VAL A 129 -7.69 9.53 13.60
N SER A 130 -7.44 8.70 12.58
CA SER A 130 -7.39 9.17 11.18
C SER A 130 -8.74 9.70 10.69
N GLY A 131 -9.84 8.99 10.99
CA GLY A 131 -11.20 9.41 10.60
C GLY A 131 -11.64 10.67 11.34
N TYR A 132 -11.28 10.81 12.61
CA TYR A 132 -11.53 12.04 13.36
C TYR A 132 -10.79 13.22 12.71
N SER A 133 -9.51 13.06 12.35
CA SER A 133 -8.78 14.16 11.71
C SER A 133 -9.29 14.54 10.32
N SER A 134 -9.88 13.62 9.55
CA SER A 134 -10.44 13.98 8.23
C SER A 134 -11.73 14.79 8.38
N VAL A 135 -12.50 14.54 9.44
CA VAL A 135 -13.75 15.29 9.74
C VAL A 135 -13.46 16.71 10.23
N TYR A 136 -12.38 16.91 10.99
CA TYR A 136 -12.04 18.22 11.59
C TYR A 136 -11.02 19.04 10.78
N GLY A 137 -10.60 18.59 9.60
CA GLY A 137 -9.75 19.38 8.68
C GLY A 137 -8.35 19.72 9.22
N ILE A 138 -7.84 19.00 10.21
CA ILE A 138 -6.60 19.35 10.95
C ILE A 138 -5.34 19.16 10.07
N ASN A 139 -5.44 18.47 8.93
CA ASN A 139 -4.36 18.33 7.94
C ASN A 139 -4.93 18.33 6.52
N GLU A 140 -5.13 19.52 5.95
CA GLU A 140 -5.53 19.66 4.54
C GLU A 140 -4.52 18.95 3.64
N SER A 141 -5.01 17.99 2.85
CA SER A 141 -4.22 17.32 1.83
C SER A 141 -4.10 18.26 0.63
N LEU A 142 -2.88 18.65 0.27
CA LEU A 142 -2.59 19.41 -0.96
C LEU A 142 -2.75 18.57 -2.24
N GLY A 143 -3.34 17.38 -2.14
CA GLY A 143 -3.61 16.42 -3.21
C GLY A 143 -4.65 15.39 -2.72
N PHE A 144 -4.99 14.40 -3.54
CA PHE A 144 -6.00 13.39 -3.17
C PHE A 144 -5.49 12.44 -2.05
N HIS A 145 -5.92 12.65 -0.80
CA HIS A 145 -5.61 11.81 0.37
C HIS A 145 -4.10 11.62 0.67
N THR A 146 -3.26 12.60 0.35
CA THR A 146 -1.80 12.53 0.54
C THR A 146 -1.33 12.83 1.96
N SER A 147 -2.25 13.10 2.89
CA SER A 147 -1.93 13.51 4.25
C SER A 147 -1.22 12.40 5.04
N TYR A 148 -0.39 12.79 6.00
CA TYR A 148 0.31 11.84 6.87
C TYR A 148 -0.67 11.00 7.70
N LEU A 149 -1.85 11.53 7.99
CA LEU A 149 -2.90 10.84 8.72
C LEU A 149 -3.64 9.79 7.87
N ASP A 150 -3.77 10.02 6.57
CA ASP A 150 -4.24 8.98 5.64
C ASP A 150 -3.24 7.83 5.59
N THR A 151 -1.93 8.13 5.68
CA THR A 151 -0.90 7.09 5.78
C THR A 151 -1.08 6.22 7.03
N LEU A 152 -1.53 6.80 8.16
CA LEU A 152 -1.87 6.02 9.37
C LEU A 152 -3.09 5.12 9.14
N HIS A 153 -4.11 5.63 8.45
CA HIS A 153 -5.27 4.82 8.06
C HIS A 153 -4.83 3.61 7.22
N TYR A 154 -4.03 3.83 6.17
CA TYR A 154 -3.55 2.74 5.32
C TYR A 154 -2.59 1.79 6.06
N SER A 155 -1.84 2.29 7.05
CA SER A 155 -0.98 1.45 7.91
C SER A 155 -1.78 0.42 8.69
N PHE A 156 -3.04 0.71 9.05
CA PHE A 156 -3.94 -0.25 9.70
C PHE A 156 -4.16 -1.51 8.83
N MET A 157 -4.35 -1.35 7.51
CA MET A 157 -4.57 -2.49 6.60
C MET A 157 -3.33 -3.39 6.53
N PHE A 158 -2.14 -2.79 6.58
CA PHE A 158 -0.88 -3.54 6.63
C PHE A 158 -0.70 -4.29 7.94
N LEU A 159 -1.10 -3.66 9.05
CA LEU A 159 -1.00 -4.23 10.38
C LEU A 159 -1.98 -5.41 10.57
N ILE A 160 -3.22 -5.30 10.06
CA ILE A 160 -4.15 -6.44 9.98
C ILE A 160 -3.58 -7.54 9.08
N GLY A 161 -3.05 -7.19 7.90
CA GLY A 161 -2.43 -8.16 7.01
C GLY A 161 -1.29 -8.94 7.68
N ALA A 162 -0.42 -8.25 8.42
CA ALA A 162 0.66 -8.89 9.18
C ALA A 162 0.14 -9.80 10.30
N LEU A 163 -0.94 -9.40 10.97
CA LEU A 163 -1.58 -10.21 12.00
C LEU A 163 -2.26 -11.47 11.44
N LEU A 164 -2.87 -11.36 10.26
CA LEU A 164 -3.41 -12.51 9.52
C LEU A 164 -2.29 -13.48 9.15
N ALA A 165 -1.13 -12.97 8.70
CA ALA A 165 0.02 -13.82 8.40
C ALA A 165 0.48 -14.59 9.64
N LYS A 166 0.58 -13.92 10.80
CA LYS A 166 0.92 -14.58 12.08
C LYS A 166 -0.01 -15.75 12.41
N ASN A 167 -1.32 -15.58 12.19
CA ASN A 167 -2.35 -16.56 12.60
C ASN A 167 -2.88 -17.42 11.45
N ILE A 168 -2.24 -17.41 10.27
CA ILE A 168 -2.78 -18.06 9.06
C ILE A 168 -3.04 -19.56 9.25
N LYS A 169 -2.18 -20.27 9.99
CA LYS A 169 -2.37 -21.70 10.29
C LYS A 169 -3.66 -21.95 11.08
N THR A 170 -3.88 -21.18 12.16
CA THR A 170 -5.07 -21.28 13.01
C THR A 170 -6.34 -20.94 12.25
N LEU A 171 -6.28 -19.90 11.39
CA LEU A 171 -7.40 -19.48 10.54
C LEU A 171 -7.77 -20.57 9.54
N ILE A 172 -6.78 -21.18 8.87
CA ILE A 172 -7.01 -22.31 7.96
C ILE A 172 -7.68 -23.46 8.70
N THR A 173 -7.21 -23.83 9.90
CA THR A 173 -7.81 -24.93 10.67
C THR A 173 -9.26 -24.63 11.08
N HIS A 174 -9.58 -23.39 11.47
CA HIS A 174 -10.95 -22.99 11.78
C HIS A 174 -11.84 -22.96 10.55
N PHE A 175 -11.33 -22.43 9.43
CA PHE A 175 -12.04 -22.42 8.16
C PHE A 175 -12.35 -23.85 7.71
N GLN A 176 -11.37 -24.75 7.71
CA GLN A 176 -11.56 -26.17 7.40
C GLN A 176 -12.59 -26.89 8.28
N LYS A 177 -12.73 -26.49 9.54
CA LYS A 177 -13.77 -27.03 10.44
C LYS A 177 -15.17 -26.55 10.05
N LEU A 178 -15.31 -25.29 9.63
CA LEU A 178 -16.57 -24.73 9.11
C LEU A 178 -16.92 -25.37 7.75
N THR A 179 -15.91 -25.63 6.92
CA THR A 179 -16.07 -26.19 5.57
C THR A 179 -16.27 -27.70 5.53
N LYS A 180 -16.13 -28.41 6.67
CA LYS A 180 -16.47 -29.85 6.77
C LYS A 180 -17.95 -30.12 6.42
N MET A 181 -18.81 -29.09 6.46
CA MET A 181 -20.21 -29.11 6.00
C MET A 181 -20.40 -28.91 4.48
N ARG A 182 -19.34 -28.58 3.71
CA ARG A 182 -19.37 -28.26 2.28
C ARG A 182 -18.38 -29.13 1.47
N LYS A 183 -18.16 -30.37 1.91
CA LYS A 183 -17.07 -31.24 1.43
C LYS A 183 -17.27 -31.86 0.03
N ILE A 184 -18.30 -31.49 -0.72
CA ILE A 184 -18.61 -32.11 -2.02
C ILE A 184 -18.09 -31.30 -3.22
N TYR A 185 -17.86 -29.97 -3.09
CA TYR A 185 -17.46 -29.12 -4.24
C TYR A 185 -15.96 -28.75 -4.31
N GLU A 186 -15.19 -28.91 -3.24
CA GLU A 186 -13.89 -28.22 -3.11
C GLU A 186 -12.65 -29.04 -3.47
N ASN A 187 -12.76 -30.34 -3.76
CA ASN A 187 -11.59 -31.21 -3.98
C ASN A 187 -10.67 -30.74 -5.13
N TYR A 188 -11.21 -29.98 -6.10
CA TYR A 188 -10.42 -29.39 -7.19
C TYR A 188 -9.72 -28.07 -6.84
N GLU A 189 -10.29 -27.26 -5.93
CA GLU A 189 -9.70 -25.98 -5.52
C GLU A 189 -8.56 -26.19 -4.50
N TYR A 190 -8.65 -27.27 -3.71
CA TYR A 190 -7.64 -27.68 -2.73
C TYR A 190 -6.28 -28.03 -3.34
N GLU A 191 -6.22 -28.72 -4.47
CA GLU A 191 -4.93 -29.03 -5.11
C GLU A 191 -4.24 -27.77 -5.62
N CYS A 192 -4.99 -26.83 -6.17
CA CYS A 192 -4.45 -25.57 -6.70
C CYS A 192 -3.91 -24.70 -5.55
N PHE A 193 -4.69 -24.52 -4.47
CA PHE A 193 -4.26 -23.72 -3.32
C PHE A 193 -3.09 -24.34 -2.57
N ASN A 194 -3.09 -25.67 -2.38
CA ASN A 194 -2.01 -26.37 -1.69
C ASN A 194 -0.73 -26.45 -2.53
N ASN A 195 -0.83 -26.49 -3.88
CA ASN A 195 0.31 -26.34 -4.77
C ASN A 195 0.87 -24.92 -4.78
N ILE A 196 0.02 -23.89 -4.74
CA ILE A 196 0.46 -22.49 -4.59
C ILE A 196 1.14 -22.30 -3.24
N PHE A 197 0.59 -22.84 -2.15
CA PHE A 197 1.24 -22.82 -0.84
C PHE A 197 2.57 -23.59 -0.88
N LYS A 198 2.61 -24.85 -1.34
CA LYS A 198 3.89 -25.59 -1.48
C LYS A 198 4.90 -24.84 -2.34
N LYS A 199 4.50 -24.16 -3.41
CA LYS A 199 5.41 -23.39 -4.29
C LYS A 199 5.89 -22.09 -3.63
N ILE A 200 5.08 -21.46 -2.79
CA ILE A 200 5.42 -20.25 -2.02
C ILE A 200 6.32 -20.58 -0.80
N PHE A 201 6.11 -21.73 -0.14
CA PHE A 201 6.82 -22.11 1.09
C PHE A 201 8.01 -23.06 0.89
N ARG A 202 8.28 -23.56 -0.34
CA ARG A 202 9.33 -24.56 -0.61
C ARG A 202 10.52 -24.09 -1.47
N ASN A 203 10.69 -22.79 -1.71
CA ASN A 203 11.92 -22.24 -2.31
C ASN A 203 12.67 -21.34 -1.32
#